data_AF-A0A7V4ME97-F1
#
_entry.id   AF-A0A7V4ME97-F1
#
_cell.length_a   1.000
_cell.length_b   1.000
_cell.length_c   1.000
_cell.angle_alpha   90.00
_cell.angle_beta   90.00
_cell.angle_gamma   90.00
#
_symmetry.space_group_name_H-M   'P 1'
#
loop_
_entity.id
_entity.type
_entity.pdbx_description
1 polymer ?
#
loop_
_entity_poly.entity_id
_entity_poly.type
_entity_poly.pdbx_seq_one_letter_code
_entity_poly.pdbx_strand_id
1 'polypeptide(L)'
;MKRISLIIILAAACISLSAQLDPERQWPWYRGYMISGTLDNAGLPEKFDFRTGENIRWKTEIQGLGLSCPVIWGNRIFLTTAVSKADDKGFRPLWANSVILPPQYRKE
;
A
#
# COMPACT_ATOMS: atom_id res chain seq x y z
N MET A 1 23.21 24.72 35.96
CA MET A 1 23.13 23.36 35.36
C MET A 1 21.69 22.86 35.21
N LYS A 2 20.89 22.72 36.28
CA LYS A 2 19.48 22.22 36.19
C LYS A 2 18.55 22.99 35.22
N ARG A 3 18.66 24.33 35.17
CA ARG A 3 17.87 25.18 34.25
C ARG A 3 18.25 25.02 32.78
N ILE A 4 19.53 24.82 32.49
CA ILE A 4 20.03 24.60 31.12
C ILE A 4 19.61 23.21 30.63
N SER A 5 19.72 22.18 31.47
CA SER A 5 19.21 20.85 31.15
C SER A 5 17.71 20.83 30.88
N LEU A 6 16.90 21.59 31.66
CA LEU A 6 15.47 21.72 31.42
C LEU A 6 15.15 22.35 30.06
N ILE A 7 15.86 23.42 29.69
CA ILE A 7 15.69 24.11 28.40
C ILE A 7 16.05 23.17 27.23
N ILE A 8 17.14 22.40 27.36
CA ILE A 8 17.54 21.42 26.34
C ILE A 8 16.48 20.33 26.18
N ILE A 9 15.94 19.82 27.28
CA ILE A 9 14.87 18.80 27.26
C ILE A 9 13.59 19.35 26.60
N LEU A 10 13.18 20.58 26.95
CA LEU A 10 12.01 21.22 26.32
C LEU A 10 12.23 21.48 24.82
N ALA A 11 13.41 21.96 24.42
CA ALA A 11 13.73 22.17 23.02
C ALA A 11 13.71 20.86 22.22
N ALA A 12 14.28 19.79 22.76
CA ALA A 12 14.25 18.46 22.14
C ALA A 12 12.81 17.90 22.02
N ALA A 13 11.96 18.16 23.02
CA ALA A 13 10.54 17.79 22.97
C ALA A 13 9.77 18.55 21.88
N CYS A 14 10.02 19.86 21.71
CA CYS A 14 9.41 20.68 20.66
C CYS A 14 9.83 20.24 19.24
N ILE A 15 11.11 19.91 19.04
CA ILE A 15 11.61 19.41 17.75
C ILE A 15 10.94 18.08 17.37
N SER A 16 10.76 17.19 18.35
CA SER A 16 10.10 15.89 18.12
C SER A 16 8.64 16.02 17.68
N LEU A 17 7.96 17.10 18.07
CA LEU A 17 6.57 17.36 17.67
C LEU A 17 6.43 17.80 16.20
N SER A 18 7.48 18.41 15.64
CA SER A 18 7.51 18.85 14.23
C SER A 18 7.80 17.74 13.21
N ALA A 19 8.15 16.53 13.66
CA ALA A 19 8.45 15.39 12.80
C ALA A 19 7.20 14.62 12.32
N GLN A 20 6.01 15.23 12.40
CA GLN A 20 4.77 14.59 11.96
C GLN A 20 4.73 14.47 10.44
N LEU A 21 4.27 13.31 9.96
CA LEU A 21 4.04 13.06 8.55
C LEU A 21 2.93 13.98 8.05
N ASP A 22 3.07 14.49 6.83
CA ASP A 22 2.03 15.26 6.15
C ASP A 22 0.80 14.36 5.88
N PRO A 23 -0.34 14.56 6.59
CA PRO A 23 -1.52 13.71 6.45
C PRO A 23 -2.09 13.68 5.03
N GLU A 24 -1.93 14.77 4.27
CA GLU A 24 -2.49 14.91 2.91
C GLU A 24 -1.71 14.09 1.88
N ARG A 25 -0.44 13.78 2.20
CA ARG A 25 0.42 12.93 1.39
C ARG A 25 0.38 11.45 1.79
N GLN A 26 -0.53 11.07 2.69
CA GLN A 26 -0.76 9.68 3.07
C GLN A 26 -1.87 9.05 2.21
N TRP A 27 -1.91 7.72 2.19
CA TRP A 27 -2.97 6.96 1.48
C TRP A 27 -3.70 6.03 2.46
N PRO A 28 -4.58 6.57 3.34
CA PRO A 28 -5.13 5.83 4.47
C PRO A 28 -6.26 4.85 4.12
N TRP A 29 -6.87 4.95 2.94
CA TRP A 29 -8.08 4.21 2.56
C TRP A 29 -8.29 4.18 1.04
N TYR A 30 -9.41 3.60 0.59
CA TYR A 30 -9.77 3.53 -0.82
C TYR A 30 -9.71 4.92 -1.47
N ARG A 31 -8.93 5.03 -2.55
CA ARG A 31 -8.65 6.27 -3.29
C ARG A 31 -7.91 7.37 -2.51
N GLY A 32 -7.26 7.04 -1.40
CA GLY A 32 -6.32 7.94 -0.74
C GLY A 32 -7.00 9.13 -0.05
N TYR A 33 -6.20 10.16 0.30
CA TYR A 33 -6.70 11.34 0.98
C TYR A 33 -7.91 11.96 0.25
N MET A 34 -8.95 12.30 1.01
CA MET A 34 -10.21 12.85 0.46
C MET A 34 -10.90 12.01 -0.64
N ILE A 35 -10.54 10.73 -0.79
CA ILE A 35 -11.12 9.81 -1.81
C ILE A 35 -10.85 10.30 -3.26
N SER A 36 -9.82 11.14 -3.46
CA SER A 36 -9.51 11.75 -4.76
C SER A 36 -9.12 10.71 -5.82
N GLY A 37 -8.34 9.71 -5.43
CA GLY A 37 -7.69 8.75 -6.32
C GLY A 37 -6.42 9.29 -6.98
N THR A 38 -5.94 10.47 -6.58
CA THR A 38 -4.77 11.14 -7.14
C THR A 38 -3.92 11.77 -6.04
N LEU A 39 -2.62 11.90 -6.31
CA LEU A 39 -1.68 12.64 -5.46
C LEU A 39 -0.79 13.50 -6.36
N ASP A 40 -0.90 14.82 -6.21
CA ASP A 40 -0.16 15.76 -7.04
C ASP A 40 1.31 15.84 -6.62
N ASN A 41 2.17 16.17 -7.59
CA ASN A 41 3.60 16.34 -7.39
C ASN A 41 4.24 15.12 -6.68
N ALA A 42 3.80 13.91 -7.02
CA ALA A 42 4.32 12.68 -6.45
C ALA A 42 5.69 12.26 -7.03
N GLY A 43 6.16 12.93 -8.09
CA GLY A 43 7.45 12.63 -8.73
C GLY A 43 7.49 11.22 -9.32
N LEU A 44 6.35 10.71 -9.81
CA LEU A 44 6.25 9.39 -10.41
C LEU A 44 6.84 9.40 -11.84
N PRO A 45 7.51 8.32 -12.25
CA PRO A 45 8.01 8.21 -13.61
C PRO A 45 6.85 8.08 -14.62
N GLU A 46 7.06 8.59 -15.83
CA GLU A 46 6.04 8.60 -16.90
C GLU A 46 5.82 7.21 -17.52
N LYS A 47 6.77 6.30 -17.35
CA LYS A 47 6.76 4.96 -17.96
C LYS A 47 7.13 3.90 -16.93
N PHE A 48 6.51 2.74 -17.06
CA PHE A 48 6.81 1.55 -16.27
C PHE A 48 6.82 0.34 -17.19
N ASP A 49 7.77 -0.57 -16.99
CA ASP A 49 7.78 -1.86 -17.68
C ASP A 49 7.99 -2.98 -16.66
N PHE A 50 6.92 -3.75 -16.42
CA PHE A 50 6.93 -4.87 -15.47
C PHE A 50 7.69 -6.09 -15.98
N ARG A 51 7.96 -6.18 -17.29
CA ARG A 51 8.72 -7.27 -17.90
C ARG A 51 10.22 -7.00 -17.84
N THR A 52 10.65 -5.78 -18.14
CA THR A 52 12.08 -5.41 -18.07
C THR A 52 12.49 -4.93 -16.68
N GLY A 53 11.53 -4.49 -15.86
CA GLY A 53 11.77 -3.89 -14.54
C GLY A 53 12.02 -2.38 -14.59
N GLU A 54 11.83 -1.72 -15.73
CA GLU A 54 12.00 -0.27 -15.86
C GLU A 54 11.14 0.48 -14.83
N ASN A 55 11.79 1.38 -14.08
CA ASN A 55 11.16 2.22 -13.07
C ASN A 55 10.45 1.46 -11.93
N ILE A 56 10.76 0.17 -11.72
CA ILE A 56 10.31 -0.61 -10.57
C ILE A 56 11.36 -0.54 -9.46
N ARG A 57 11.04 0.15 -8.35
CA ARG A 57 11.98 0.33 -7.22
C ARG A 57 12.26 -0.96 -6.46
N TRP A 58 11.23 -1.79 -6.28
CA TRP A 58 11.33 -3.07 -5.58
C TRP A 58 10.11 -3.95 -5.91
N LYS A 59 10.25 -5.23 -5.65
CA LYS A 59 9.18 -6.23 -5.69
C LYS A 59 9.39 -7.18 -4.51
N THR A 60 8.29 -7.65 -3.94
CA THR A 60 8.31 -8.68 -2.89
C THR A 60 7.18 -9.66 -3.13
N GLU A 61 7.42 -10.94 -2.81
CA GLU A 61 6.39 -11.96 -2.83
C GLU A 61 5.50 -11.81 -1.60
N ILE A 62 4.19 -11.78 -1.80
CA ILE A 62 3.20 -11.73 -0.73
C ILE A 62 2.42 -13.03 -0.73
N GLN A 63 2.31 -13.66 0.44
CA GLN A 63 1.58 -14.91 0.60
C GLN A 63 0.07 -14.70 0.58
N GLY A 64 -0.63 -15.66 -0.02
CA GLY A 64 -2.08 -15.67 -0.07
C GLY A 64 -2.65 -14.67 -1.09
N LEU A 65 -3.97 -14.55 -1.07
CA LEU A 65 -4.71 -13.66 -1.95
C LEU A 65 -5.01 -12.32 -1.27
N GLY A 66 -4.66 -11.21 -1.91
CA GLY A 66 -5.05 -9.86 -1.49
C GLY A 66 -6.14 -9.28 -2.39
N LEU A 67 -7.26 -8.84 -1.80
CA LEU A 67 -8.33 -8.12 -2.51
C LEU A 67 -8.54 -6.70 -1.96
N SER A 68 -7.82 -6.34 -0.90
CA SER A 68 -7.89 -5.02 -0.29
C SER A 68 -7.10 -3.98 -1.09
N CYS A 69 -7.47 -2.72 -0.93
CA CYS A 69 -6.63 -1.61 -1.35
C CYS A 69 -5.45 -1.45 -0.37
N PRO A 70 -4.20 -1.26 -0.84
CA PRO A 70 -3.09 -0.98 0.05
C PRO A 70 -3.27 0.33 0.80
N VAL A 71 -2.79 0.38 2.04
CA VAL A 71 -2.70 1.61 2.83
C VAL A 71 -1.23 2.03 2.93
N ILE A 72 -0.95 3.31 2.72
CA ILE A 72 0.41 3.87 2.80
C ILE A 72 0.41 4.93 3.90
N TRP A 73 1.26 4.75 4.90
CA TRP A 73 1.46 5.72 5.97
C TRP A 73 2.94 5.84 6.34
N GLY A 74 3.51 7.01 6.05
CA GLY A 74 4.95 7.28 6.14
C GLY A 74 5.72 6.38 5.20
N ASN A 75 6.70 5.67 5.76
CA ASN A 75 7.52 4.71 5.02
C ASN A 75 7.04 3.27 5.17
N ARG A 76 5.73 3.05 5.33
CA ARG A 76 5.12 1.73 5.54
C ARG A 76 3.96 1.51 4.59
N ILE A 77 3.83 0.27 4.15
CA ILE A 77 2.70 -0.22 3.37
C ILE A 77 2.01 -1.30 4.19
N PHE A 78 0.70 -1.16 4.33
CA PHE A 78 -0.15 -2.12 5.03
C PHE A 78 -1.04 -2.81 4.00
N LEU A 79 -1.05 -4.14 4.06
CA LEU A 79 -1.77 -5.02 3.16
C LEU A 79 -2.51 -6.07 3.97
N THR A 80 -3.70 -6.46 3.53
CA THR A 80 -4.40 -7.63 4.07
C THR A 80 -4.46 -8.71 3.01
N THR A 81 -4.08 -9.92 3.39
CA THR A 81 -4.14 -11.10 2.53
C THR A 81 -4.76 -12.28 3.25
N ALA A 82 -5.30 -13.22 2.48
CA ALA A 82 -5.84 -14.47 2.97
C ALA A 82 -4.98 -15.63 2.46
N VAL A 83 -4.30 -16.32 3.38
CA VAL A 83 -3.57 -17.55 3.08
C VAL A 83 -4.53 -18.72 3.29
N SER A 84 -4.93 -19.37 2.20
CA SER A 84 -5.78 -20.56 2.30
C SER A 84 -4.93 -21.80 2.57
N LYS A 85 -5.41 -22.66 3.47
CA LYS A 85 -4.77 -23.95 3.74
C LYS A 85 -5.02 -24.98 2.61
N ALA A 86 -6.08 -24.80 1.83
CA ALA A 86 -6.59 -25.80 0.89
C ALA A 86 -6.79 -25.27 -0.55
N ASP A 87 -6.49 -24.01 -0.82
CA ASP A 87 -6.69 -23.42 -2.15
C ASP A 87 -5.40 -23.44 -2.95
N ASP A 88 -5.32 -24.43 -3.84
CA ASP A 88 -4.32 -24.55 -4.91
C ASP A 88 -4.76 -23.85 -6.21
N LYS A 89 -5.98 -23.27 -6.26
CA LYS A 89 -6.63 -22.81 -7.49
C LYS A 89 -6.82 -21.30 -7.58
N GLY A 90 -6.49 -20.54 -6.52
CA GLY A 90 -6.52 -19.07 -6.51
C GLY A 90 -7.93 -18.48 -6.40
N PHE A 91 -8.06 -17.17 -6.65
CA PHE A 91 -9.31 -16.43 -6.45
C PHE A 91 -10.49 -17.03 -7.24
N ARG A 92 -11.50 -17.52 -6.52
CA ARG A 92 -12.77 -17.98 -7.10
C ARG A 92 -13.90 -17.03 -6.71
N PRO A 93 -14.28 -16.09 -7.56
CA PRO A 93 -15.47 -15.29 -7.30
C PRO A 93 -16.71 -16.20 -7.34
N LEU A 94 -17.76 -15.85 -6.58
CA LEU A 94 -18.97 -16.68 -6.47
C LEU A 94 -19.67 -16.94 -7.82
N TRP A 95 -19.43 -16.09 -8.83
CA TRP A 95 -19.93 -16.28 -10.19
C TRP A 95 -19.13 -17.29 -11.03
N ALA A 96 -17.92 -17.66 -10.62
CA ALA A 96 -17.10 -18.65 -11.33
C ALA A 96 -17.74 -20.05 -11.36
N ASN A 97 -18.65 -20.33 -10.42
CA ASN A 97 -19.41 -21.58 -10.39
C ASN A 97 -20.76 -21.51 -11.14
N SER A 98 -21.17 -20.33 -11.62
CA SER A 98 -22.50 -20.09 -12.19
C SER A 98 -22.51 -19.45 -13.58
N VAL A 99 -21.35 -19.04 -14.10
CA VAL A 99 -21.20 -18.62 -15.49
C VAL A 99 -20.75 -19.81 -16.33
N ILE A 100 -21.58 -20.24 -17.28
CA ILE A 100 -21.14 -21.06 -18.41
C ILE A 100 -20.16 -20.18 -19.19
N LEU A 101 -18.86 -20.30 -18.87
CA LEU A 101 -17.85 -19.63 -19.67
C LEU A 101 -17.92 -20.18 -21.10
N PRO A 102 -17.87 -19.30 -22.11
CA PRO A 102 -17.63 -19.72 -23.48
C PRO A 102 -16.42 -20.67 -23.53
N PRO A 103 -16.43 -21.73 -24.36
CA PRO A 103 -15.44 -22.80 -24.34
C PRO A 103 -13.98 -22.32 -24.30
N GLN A 104 -13.69 -21.18 -24.94
CA GLN A 104 -12.35 -20.59 -25.02
C GLN A 104 -11.76 -20.09 -23.68
N TYR A 105 -12.56 -19.98 -22.61
CA TYR A 105 -12.10 -19.54 -21.28
C TYR A 105 -12.12 -20.64 -20.21
N ARG A 106 -12.49 -21.88 -20.59
CA ARG A 106 -12.40 -23.04 -19.68
C ARG A 106 -10.94 -23.54 -19.70
N LYS A 107 -10.24 -23.42 -18.57
CA LYS A 107 -9.03 -24.22 -18.37
C LYS A 107 -9.47 -25.66 -18.09
N GLU A 108 -8.89 -26.62 -18.83
CA GLU A 108 -9.09 -28.06 -18.63
C GLU A 108 -8.78 -28.50 -17.19
#